data_AF-A0A2M7JYT6-F1
#
_entry.id   AF-A0A2M7JYT6-F1
#
_cell.length_a   1.000
_cell.length_b   1.000
_cell.length_c   1.000
_cell.angle_alpha   90.00
_cell.angle_beta   90.00
_cell.angle_gamma   90.00
#
_symmetry.space_group_name_H-M   'P 1'
#
loop_
_entity.id
_entity.type
_entity.pdbx_description
1 polymer ?
#
loop_
_entity_poly.entity_id
_entity_poly.type
_entity_poly.pdbx_seq_one_letter_code
_entity_poly.pdbx_strand_id
1 'polypeptide(L)'
;MIIRFPYLVTKWNQVAFGLILGGAIGNLIDRLLFSSMVTDFLETSFWPTFNVADVADSGITVGEIMVGISVVRLALAGKRFVN
;
A
#
# COMPACT_ATOMS: atom_id res chain seq x y z
N MET A 1 -27.35 -14.16 1.29
CA MET A 1 -26.88 -13.23 2.35
C MET A 1 -25.60 -12.58 1.86
N ILE A 2 -25.64 -11.31 1.45
CA ILE A 2 -24.43 -10.59 1.03
C ILE A 2 -23.73 -10.14 2.31
N ILE A 3 -22.57 -10.73 2.62
CA ILE A 3 -21.71 -10.26 3.72
C ILE A 3 -21.17 -8.91 3.28
N ARG A 4 -21.78 -7.82 3.76
CA ARG A 4 -21.23 -6.48 3.59
C ARG A 4 -20.15 -6.30 4.64
N PHE A 5 -18.92 -6.00 4.20
CA PHE A 5 -17.85 -5.52 5.05
C PHE A 5 -17.83 -3.98 4.99
N PRO A 6 -18.68 -3.27 5.75
CA PRO A 6 -18.80 -1.82 5.67
C PRO A 6 -17.49 -1.11 6.00
N TYR A 7 -16.62 -1.75 6.80
CA TYR A 7 -15.30 -1.24 7.15
C TYR A 7 -14.26 -1.40 6.04
N LEU A 8 -14.52 -2.22 5.02
CA LEU A 8 -13.64 -2.39 3.85
C LEU A 8 -14.04 -1.48 2.69
N VAL A 9 -15.32 -1.15 2.54
CA VAL A 9 -15.84 -0.27 1.47
C VAL A 9 -16.04 1.15 1.98
N THR A 10 -14.93 1.84 2.27
CA THR A 10 -14.92 3.23 2.75
C THR A 10 -14.06 4.11 1.83
N LYS A 11 -14.31 5.43 1.83
CA LYS A 11 -13.44 6.39 1.11
C LYS A 11 -11.97 6.26 1.55
N TRP A 12 -11.73 5.94 2.82
CA TRP A 12 -10.41 5.68 3.38
C TRP A 12 -9.71 4.51 2.68
N ASN A 13 -10.39 3.36 2.54
CA ASN A 13 -9.78 2.21 1.86
C ASN A 13 -9.72 2.40 0.34
N GLN A 14 -10.62 3.18 -0.27
CA GLN A 14 -10.50 3.53 -1.68
C GLN A 14 -9.20 4.30 -1.95
N VAL A 15 -8.85 5.26 -1.08
CA VAL A 15 -7.55 5.95 -1.15
C VAL A 15 -6.40 4.98 -0.89
N ALA A 16 -6.51 4.12 0.13
CA ALA A 16 -5.48 3.15 0.45
C ALA A 16 -5.18 2.18 -0.72
N PHE A 17 -6.23 1.64 -1.35
CA PHE A 17 -6.08 0.80 -2.55
C PHE A 17 -5.53 1.58 -3.74
N GLY A 18 -5.91 2.86 -3.90
CA GLY A 18 -5.32 3.74 -4.91
C GLY A 18 -3.82 3.93 -4.73
N LEU A 19 -3.35 4.10 -3.48
CA LEU A 19 -1.93 4.22 -3.15
C LEU A 19 -1.16 2.92 -3.41
N ILE A 20 -1.70 1.78 -2.97
CA ILE A 20 -1.10 0.46 -3.21
C ILE A 20 -1.02 0.17 -4.71
N LEU A 21 -2.13 0.33 -5.43
CA LEU A 21 -2.18 0.05 -6.87
C LEU A 21 -1.32 1.04 -7.67
N GLY A 22 -1.34 2.32 -7.31
CA GLY A 22 -0.52 3.34 -7.95
C GLY A 22 0.97 3.05 -7.80
N GLY A 23 1.43 2.73 -6.59
CA GLY A 23 2.83 2.35 -6.35
C GLY A 23 3.20 1.02 -7.03
N ALA A 24 2.32 0.00 -6.96
CA ALA A 24 2.56 -1.28 -7.61
C ALA A 24 2.64 -1.16 -9.14
N ILE A 25 1.78 -0.34 -9.75
CA ILE A 25 1.82 -0.05 -11.19
C ILE A 25 3.07 0.75 -11.55
N GLY A 26 3.46 1.74 -10.73
CA GLY A 26 4.72 2.47 -10.90
C GLY A 26 5.92 1.53 -10.94
N ASN A 27 6.02 0.63 -9.97
CA ASN A 27 7.07 -0.40 -9.91
C ASN A 27 7.00 -1.39 -11.09
N LEU A 28 5.80 -1.75 -11.54
CA LEU A 28 5.64 -2.62 -12.70
C LEU A 28 6.10 -1.94 -13.99
N ILE A 29 5.72 -0.68 -14.20
CA ILE A 29 6.14 0.11 -15.38
C ILE A 29 7.66 0.27 -15.38
N ASP A 30 8.25 0.59 -14.24
CA ASP A 30 9.71 0.70 -14.07
C ASP A 30 10.41 -0.61 -14.51
N ARG A 31 9.92 -1.76 -14.03
CA ARG A 31 10.45 -3.08 -14.39
C ARG A 31 10.30 -3.44 -15.87
N LEU A 32 9.21 -3.03 -16.51
CA LEU A 32 8.93 -3.32 -17.92
C LEU A 32 9.73 -2.44 -18.87
N LEU A 33 9.95 -1.17 -18.52
CA LEU A 33 10.64 -0.20 -19.38
C LEU A 33 12.17 -0.27 -19.23
N PHE A 34 12.66 -0.51 -18.03
CA PHE A 34 14.10 -0.46 -17.72
C PHE A 34 14.74 -1.85 -17.52
N SER A 35 14.02 -2.94 -17.86
CA SER A 35 14.49 -4.32 -17.92
C SER A 35 15.37 -4.75 -16.73
N SER A 36 14.76 -5.00 -15.56
CA SER A 36 15.33 -5.76 -14.42
C SER A 36 16.71 -5.33 -13.87
N MET A 37 17.33 -4.28 -14.40
CA MET A 37 18.71 -3.91 -14.11
C MET A 37 18.84 -2.60 -13.36
N VAL A 38 17.78 -1.89 -12.97
CA VAL A 38 17.91 -0.78 -12.02
C VAL A 38 16.58 -0.47 -11.32
N THR A 39 16.45 -0.93 -10.07
CA THR A 39 15.97 -0.03 -8.99
C THR A 39 16.64 -0.29 -7.64
N ASP A 40 17.54 -1.27 -7.56
CA ASP A 40 18.48 -1.44 -6.43
C ASP A 40 19.89 -0.83 -6.71
N PHE A 41 20.07 0.00 -7.75
CA PHE A 41 21.43 0.50 -8.14
C PHE A 41 21.93 1.71 -7.35
N LEU A 42 21.18 2.16 -6.35
CA LEU A 42 21.63 3.20 -5.43
C LEU A 42 21.48 2.70 -4.00
N GLU A 43 22.20 1.63 -3.67
CA GLU A 43 22.68 1.44 -2.31
C GLU A 43 23.97 2.27 -2.17
N THR A 44 23.84 3.60 -2.09
CA THR A 44 24.96 4.41 -1.61
C THR A 44 24.93 4.38 -0.10
N SER A 45 25.88 3.71 0.54
CA SER A 45 25.99 3.56 2.01
C SER A 45 26.09 4.89 2.80
N PHE A 46 25.90 6.05 2.16
CA PHE A 46 26.11 7.38 2.73
C PHE A 46 25.09 8.45 2.27
N TRP A 47 24.19 8.19 1.31
CA TRP A 47 23.20 9.18 0.84
C TRP A 47 21.82 8.53 0.63
N PRO A 48 20.72 9.18 1.05
CA PRO A 48 19.40 8.68 0.74
C PRO A 48 19.14 8.85 -0.75
N THR A 49 18.94 7.72 -1.41
CA THR A 49 18.41 7.66 -2.77
C THR A 49 17.06 8.36 -2.78
N PHE A 50 16.82 9.20 -3.79
CA PHE A 50 15.52 9.84 -4.02
C PHE A 50 14.98 9.31 -5.35
N ASN A 51 14.76 8.00 -5.46
CA ASN A 51 14.30 7.39 -6.69
C ASN A 51 12.76 7.31 -6.73
N VAL A 52 12.19 7.17 -7.93
CA VAL A 52 10.74 7.02 -8.12
C VAL A 52 10.22 5.75 -7.43
N ALA A 53 11.09 4.76 -7.20
CA ALA A 53 10.80 3.59 -6.37
C ALA A 53 10.52 3.97 -4.90
N ASP A 54 11.27 4.89 -4.29
CA ASP A 54 10.99 5.35 -2.92
C ASP A 54 9.59 5.98 -2.81
N VAL A 55 9.14 6.68 -3.86
CA VAL A 55 7.79 7.25 -3.91
C VAL A 55 6.72 6.16 -4.13
N ALA A 56 6.99 5.18 -4.97
CA ALA A 56 6.09 4.04 -5.21
C ALA A 56 5.97 3.15 -3.95
N ASP A 57 7.10 2.84 -3.32
CA ASP A 57 7.19 2.00 -2.13
C ASP A 57 6.63 2.71 -0.89
N SER A 58 6.85 4.03 -0.76
CA SER A 58 6.16 4.81 0.28
C SER A 58 4.65 4.87 0.04
N GLY A 59 4.19 4.96 -1.21
CA GLY A 59 2.78 4.84 -1.57
C GLY A 59 2.17 3.49 -1.15
N ILE A 60 2.85 2.39 -1.47
CA ILE A 60 2.44 1.04 -1.07
C ILE A 60 2.40 0.93 0.45
N THR A 61 3.48 1.32 1.13
CA THR A 61 3.62 1.22 2.59
C THR A 61 2.52 2.01 3.31
N VAL A 62 2.26 3.25 2.90
CA VAL A 62 1.19 4.07 3.48
C VAL A 62 -0.17 3.44 3.25
N GLY A 63 -0.44 2.96 2.04
CA GLY A 63 -1.69 2.27 1.73
C GLY A 63 -1.90 0.99 2.54
N GLU A 64 -0.86 0.18 2.74
CA GLU A 64 -0.91 -1.03 3.57
C GLU A 64 -1.21 -0.71 5.03
N ILE A 65 -0.56 0.31 5.61
CA ILE A 65 -0.85 0.79 6.97
C ILE A 65 -2.31 1.23 7.09
N MET A 66 -2.81 1.98 6.11
CA MET A 66 -4.20 2.44 6.09
C MET A 66 -5.19 1.27 6.06
N VAL A 67 -4.94 0.23 5.26
CA VAL A 67 -5.76 -0.99 5.23
C VAL A 67 -5.65 -1.75 6.56
N GLY A 68 -4.44 -1.88 7.13
CA GLY A 68 -4.21 -2.53 8.41
C GLY A 68 -5.02 -1.90 9.55
N ILE A 69 -5.09 -0.57 9.60
CA ILE A 69 -5.94 0.16 10.55
C ILE A 69 -7.42 -0.21 10.37
N SER A 70 -7.90 -0.27 9.13
CA SER A 70 -9.28 -0.67 8.84
C SER A 70 -9.60 -2.10 9.28
N VAL A 71 -8.65 -3.03 9.10
CA VAL A 71 -8.78 -4.43 9.54
C VAL A 71 -8.82 -4.52 11.07
N VAL A 72 -7.93 -3.81 11.78
CA VAL A 72 -7.94 -3.76 13.24
C VAL A 72 -9.26 -3.19 13.76
N ARG A 73 -9.76 -2.10 13.16
CA ARG A 73 -11.05 -1.50 13.53
C ARG A 73 -12.20 -2.48 13.32
N LEU A 74 -12.20 -3.22 12.22
CA LEU A 74 -13.19 -4.26 11.95
C LEU A 74 -13.15 -5.36 13.03
N ALA A 75 -11.95 -5.83 13.39
CA ALA A 75 -11.78 -6.87 14.42
C ALA A 75 -12.24 -6.40 15.81
N LEU A 76 -11.93 -5.15 16.19
CA LEU A 76 -12.37 -4.56 17.45
C LEU A 76 -13.89 -4.32 17.48
N ALA A 77 -14.48 -3.88 16.36
CA ALA A 77 -15.93 -3.75 16.23
C ALA A 77 -16.61 -5.11 16.39
N GLY A 78 -16.09 -6.16 15.74
CA GLY A 78 -16.59 -7.53 15.89
C GLY A 78 -16.59 -8.00 17.34
N LYS A 79 -15.49 -7.83 18.08
CA LYS A 79 -15.38 -8.20 19.51
C LYS A 79 -16.39 -7.47 20.41
N ARG A 80 -16.84 -6.28 20.04
CA ARG A 80 -17.82 -5.49 20.80
C ARG A 80 -19.27 -5.98 20.65
N PHE A 81 -19.57 -6.77 19.62
CA PHE A 81 -20.91 -7.37 19.44
C PHE A 81 -21.05 -8.77 20.06
N VAL A 82 -19.93 -9.40 20.43
CA VAL A 82 -19.90 -10.76 21.03
C VAL A 82 -19.77 -10.74 22.56
N ASN A 83 -19.49 -9.59 23.16
CA ASN A 83 -19.57 -9.34 24.61
C ASN A 83 -20.86 -8.60 24.92
#